data_AF-A0A9D9U1R4-F1
#
_entry.id   AF-A0A9D9U1R4-F1
#
_cell.length_a   1.000
_cell.length_b   1.000
_cell.length_c   1.000
_cell.angle_alpha   90.00
_cell.angle_beta   90.00
_cell.angle_gamma   90.00
#
_symmetry.space_group_name_H-M   'P 1'
#
loop_
_entity.id
_entity.type
_entity.pdbx_description
1 polymer ?
#
loop_
_entity_poly.entity_id
_entity_poly.type
_entity_poly.pdbx_seq_one_letter_code
_entity_poly.pdbx_strand_id
1 'polypeptide(L)'
;MNNKKKILLLILLLLIVAAVWYFYPQKKTVKPEEFTQQGQTEINTGSFVMEVWDQSAEDGDSIQVFFNGKMIADSVAILNAPVEYKLGTLSPGEYWIGVKAINEGSTSPASAYIRLNDGKIKNSFSMDAWMDSAASWKLIVK
;
A
#
# COMPACT_ATOMS: atom_id res chain seq x y z
N MET A 1 -12.37 -47.96 -13.47
CA MET A 1 -13.36 -46.86 -13.46
C MET A 1 -13.75 -46.53 -14.90
N ASN A 2 -15.04 -46.55 -15.26
CA ASN A 2 -15.48 -46.33 -16.65
C ASN A 2 -15.32 -44.85 -17.08
N ASN A 3 -15.31 -44.60 -18.39
CA ASN A 3 -15.09 -43.25 -18.95
C ASN A 3 -16.14 -42.23 -18.49
N LYS A 4 -17.39 -42.65 -18.24
CA LYS A 4 -18.45 -41.78 -17.70
C LYS A 4 -18.12 -41.28 -16.29
N LYS A 5 -17.60 -42.15 -15.41
CA LYS A 5 -17.16 -41.77 -14.06
C LYS A 5 -15.94 -40.85 -14.08
N LYS A 6 -15.00 -41.04 -15.02
CA LYS A 6 -13.86 -40.12 -15.22
C LYS A 6 -14.29 -38.73 -15.68
N ILE A 7 -15.23 -38.66 -16.63
CA ILE A 7 -15.80 -37.39 -17.11
C ILE A 7 -16.55 -36.67 -15.98
N LEU A 8 -17.35 -37.39 -15.20
CA LEU A 8 -18.06 -36.81 -14.05
C LEU A 8 -17.08 -36.24 -13.00
N LEU A 9 -15.98 -36.94 -12.74
CA LEU A 9 -14.93 -36.49 -11.81
C LEU A 9 -14.21 -35.23 -12.32
N LEU A 10 -13.94 -35.15 -13.62
CA LEU A 10 -13.35 -33.97 -14.25
C LEU A 10 -14.27 -32.75 -14.18
N ILE A 11 -15.56 -32.94 -14.42
CA ILE A 11 -16.57 -31.87 -14.30
C ILE A 11 -16.65 -31.40 -12.85
N LEU A 12 -16.68 -32.32 -11.89
CA LEU A 12 -16.70 -31.97 -10.46
C LEU A 12 -15.45 -31.17 -10.05
N LEU A 13 -14.27 -31.57 -10.54
CA LEU A 13 -13.01 -30.87 -10.29
C LEU A 13 -13.03 -29.45 -10.87
N LEU A 14 -13.53 -29.29 -12.11
CA LEU A 14 -13.68 -27.98 -12.75
C LEU A 14 -14.65 -27.07 -11.99
N LEU A 15 -15.76 -27.61 -11.50
CA LEU A 15 -16.71 -26.85 -10.68
C LEU A 15 -16.09 -26.42 -9.34
N ILE A 16 -15.28 -27.27 -8.71
CA ILE A 16 -14.55 -26.91 -7.48
C ILE A 16 -13.54 -25.78 -7.77
N VAL A 17 -12.75 -25.88 -8.84
CA VAL A 17 -11.78 -24.83 -9.22
C VAL A 17 -12.49 -23.50 -9.52
N ALA A 18 -13.61 -23.54 -10.25
CA ALA A 18 -14.41 -22.36 -10.54
C ALA A 18 -15.01 -21.75 -9.27
N ALA A 19 -15.51 -22.58 -8.34
CA ALA A 19 -16.02 -22.12 -7.06
C ALA A 19 -14.91 -21.49 -6.20
N VAL A 20 -13.75 -22.12 -6.08
CA VAL A 20 -12.59 -21.57 -5.36
C VAL A 20 -12.17 -20.23 -5.96
N TRP A 21 -12.17 -20.11 -7.29
CA TRP A 21 -11.84 -18.85 -7.96
C TRP A 21 -12.90 -17.77 -7.76
N TYR A 22 -14.19 -18.14 -7.82
CA TYR A 22 -15.32 -17.23 -7.60
C TYR A 22 -15.38 -16.70 -6.16
N PHE A 23 -15.12 -17.56 -5.19
CA PHE A 23 -15.08 -17.21 -3.76
C PHE A 23 -13.73 -16.66 -3.30
N TYR A 24 -12.73 -16.55 -4.20
CA TYR A 24 -11.45 -15.96 -3.84
C TYR A 24 -11.66 -14.48 -3.55
N PRO A 25 -11.44 -14.01 -2.30
CA PRO A 25 -11.73 -12.63 -1.93
C PRO A 25 -10.79 -11.70 -2.71
N GLN A 26 -11.35 -10.95 -3.65
CA GLN A 26 -10.64 -9.87 -4.31
C GLN A 26 -10.35 -8.81 -3.23
N LYS A 27 -9.08 -8.60 -2.89
CA LYS A 27 -8.71 -7.51 -1.98
C LYS A 27 -9.18 -6.20 -2.60
N LYS A 28 -10.14 -5.52 -1.95
CA LYS A 28 -10.70 -4.26 -2.41
C LYS A 28 -9.57 -3.23 -2.52
N THR A 29 -9.29 -2.77 -3.74
CA THR A 29 -8.38 -1.65 -3.97
C THR A 29 -9.08 -0.35 -3.60
N VAL A 30 -8.44 0.48 -2.79
CA VAL A 30 -8.96 1.79 -2.41
C VAL A 30 -8.65 2.79 -3.51
N LYS A 31 -9.55 3.74 -3.77
CA LYS A 31 -9.29 4.77 -4.79
C LYS A 31 -8.58 5.99 -4.19
N PRO A 32 -7.75 6.71 -4.98
CA PRO A 32 -7.07 7.91 -4.50
C PRO A 32 -8.02 9.05 -4.14
N GLU A 33 -9.23 9.10 -4.71
CA GLU A 33 -10.23 10.15 -4.38
C GLU A 33 -10.78 10.02 -2.95
N GLU A 34 -10.56 8.90 -2.28
CA GLU A 34 -10.88 8.70 -0.86
C GLU A 34 -9.83 9.34 0.08
N PHE A 35 -8.79 9.96 -0.48
CA PHE A 35 -7.67 10.55 0.25
C PHE A 35 -7.46 12.01 -0.18
N THR A 36 -7.03 12.85 0.75
CA THR A 36 -6.59 14.22 0.48
C THR A 36 -5.18 14.21 -0.09
N GLN A 37 -5.03 14.64 -1.34
CA GLN A 37 -3.70 14.75 -1.96
C GLN A 37 -2.93 15.92 -1.34
N GLN A 38 -1.83 15.62 -0.64
CA GLN A 38 -0.99 16.60 0.04
C GLN A 38 0.23 17.03 -0.78
N GLY A 39 0.60 16.25 -1.81
CA GLY A 39 1.72 16.60 -2.66
C GLY A 39 1.93 15.68 -3.85
N GLN A 40 3.02 15.96 -4.56
CA GLN A 40 3.47 15.21 -5.72
C GLN A 40 4.99 15.19 -5.81
N THR A 41 5.55 14.10 -6.31
CA THR A 41 6.98 14.00 -6.64
C THR A 41 7.18 13.32 -7.99
N GLU A 42 8.19 13.80 -8.74
CA GLU A 42 8.65 13.14 -9.95
C GLU A 42 9.88 12.29 -9.64
N ILE A 43 9.89 11.04 -10.12
CA ILE A 43 10.98 10.10 -9.95
C ILE A 43 11.29 9.42 -11.28
N ASN A 44 12.49 8.86 -11.43
CA ASN A 44 12.83 8.06 -12.60
C ASN A 44 12.40 6.61 -12.41
N THR A 45 12.20 5.90 -13.51
CA THR A 45 12.03 4.45 -13.55
C THR A 45 13.16 3.75 -12.79
N GLY A 46 12.81 2.81 -11.93
CA GLY A 46 13.78 2.16 -11.03
C GLY A 46 13.15 1.14 -10.10
N SER A 47 13.97 0.45 -9.32
CA SER A 47 13.50 -0.46 -8.28
C SER A 47 13.50 0.24 -6.94
N PHE A 48 12.32 0.44 -6.36
CA PHE A 48 12.16 1.29 -5.17
C PHE A 48 11.90 0.49 -3.90
N VAL A 49 12.53 0.95 -2.82
CA VAL A 49 12.15 0.67 -1.45
C VAL A 49 11.54 1.95 -0.86
N MET A 50 10.43 1.80 -0.16
CA MET A 50 9.80 2.86 0.60
C MET A 50 10.08 2.66 2.09
N GLU A 51 10.66 3.66 2.72
CA GLU A 51 10.86 3.73 4.18
C GLU A 51 9.74 4.59 4.76
N VAL A 52 9.15 4.17 5.89
CA VAL A 52 8.11 4.91 6.62
C VAL A 52 8.47 4.96 8.10
N TRP A 53 8.44 6.14 8.70
CA TRP A 53 8.80 6.37 10.10
C TRP A 53 8.23 7.70 10.62
N ASP A 54 8.29 7.92 11.92
CA ASP A 54 8.04 9.23 12.53
C ASP A 54 9.36 10.00 12.65
N GLN A 55 9.51 11.14 11.98
CA GLN A 55 10.74 11.95 12.04
C GLN A 55 10.82 12.84 13.29
N SER A 56 9.71 13.03 14.00
CA SER A 56 9.55 13.94 15.11
C SER A 56 9.65 13.22 16.46
N ALA A 57 8.58 12.58 16.92
CA ALA A 57 8.47 12.04 18.27
C ALA A 57 7.65 10.75 18.29
N GLU A 58 8.16 9.71 18.94
CA GLU A 58 7.43 8.47 19.15
C GLU A 58 6.36 8.68 20.22
N ASP A 59 5.13 8.94 19.78
CA ASP A 59 4.05 9.34 20.66
C ASP A 59 2.81 8.42 20.59
N GLY A 60 2.95 7.32 19.87
CA GLY A 60 2.03 6.19 19.85
C GLY A 60 1.09 6.14 18.65
N ASP A 61 1.30 7.02 17.68
CA ASP A 61 0.59 7.05 16.42
C ASP A 61 0.81 5.79 15.58
N SER A 62 -0.26 5.40 14.88
CA SER A 62 -0.21 4.22 14.01
C SER A 62 -1.08 4.40 12.77
N ILE A 63 -0.62 3.81 11.68
CA ILE A 63 -1.18 4.04 10.35
C ILE A 63 -1.34 2.75 9.53
N GLN A 64 -2.21 2.84 8.53
CA GLN A 64 -2.26 1.97 7.37
C GLN A 64 -1.54 2.62 6.20
N VAL A 65 -0.84 1.81 5.40
CA VAL A 65 -0.09 2.29 4.24
C VAL A 65 -0.55 1.59 2.96
N PHE A 66 -0.78 2.39 1.93
CA PHE A 66 -1.27 1.97 0.63
C PHE A 66 -0.29 2.36 -0.46
N PHE A 67 -0.12 1.50 -1.46
CA PHE A 67 0.58 1.81 -2.70
C PHE A 67 -0.30 1.43 -3.89
N ASN A 68 -0.61 2.42 -4.72
CA ASN A 68 -1.50 2.30 -5.86
C ASN A 68 -2.85 1.59 -5.53
N GLY A 69 -3.47 1.99 -4.42
CA GLY A 69 -4.74 1.44 -3.94
C GLY A 69 -4.65 0.08 -3.23
N LYS A 70 -3.49 -0.57 -3.25
CA LYS A 70 -3.25 -1.81 -2.51
C LYS A 70 -2.68 -1.50 -1.14
N MET A 71 -3.32 -2.02 -0.10
CA MET A 71 -2.75 -2.00 1.25
C MET A 71 -1.46 -2.84 1.29
N ILE A 72 -0.36 -2.20 1.66
CA ILE A 72 0.95 -2.82 1.83
C ILE A 72 1.33 -2.95 3.31
N ALA A 73 0.68 -2.19 4.18
CA ALA A 73 0.73 -2.35 5.62
C ALA A 73 -0.64 -2.09 6.26
N ASP A 74 -1.09 -3.04 7.09
CA ASP A 74 -2.36 -3.01 7.82
C ASP A 74 -2.26 -2.23 9.13
N SER A 75 -1.12 -2.33 9.81
CA SER A 75 -0.87 -1.59 11.04
C SER A 75 0.63 -1.37 11.20
N VAL A 76 1.01 -0.11 11.24
CA VAL A 76 2.38 0.34 11.46
C VAL A 76 2.34 1.34 12.59
N ALA A 77 2.95 1.01 13.72
CA ALA A 77 3.35 2.06 14.67
C ALA A 77 4.51 2.82 14.02
N ILE A 78 4.34 4.12 13.79
CA ILE A 78 5.42 4.92 13.21
C ILE A 78 6.37 5.32 14.33
N LEU A 79 7.56 4.72 14.30
CA LEU A 79 8.62 4.95 15.28
C LEU A 79 9.74 5.76 14.64
N ASN A 80 10.74 6.20 15.40
CA ASN A 80 11.93 6.85 14.84
C ASN A 80 12.70 5.91 13.91
N ALA A 81 12.61 4.60 14.15
CA ALA A 81 13.22 3.58 13.32
C ALA A 81 12.36 3.29 12.09
N PRO A 82 12.91 3.41 10.86
CA PRO A 82 12.13 3.20 9.65
C PRO A 82 11.79 1.75 9.38
N VAL A 83 10.57 1.56 8.87
CA VAL A 83 10.09 0.29 8.34
C VAL A 83 10.13 0.35 6.82
N GLU A 84 10.70 -0.68 6.19
CA GLU A 84 10.89 -0.77 4.75
C GLU A 84 9.82 -1.60 4.04
N TYR A 85 9.34 -1.11 2.90
CA TYR A 85 8.43 -1.78 1.99
C TYR A 85 9.00 -1.81 0.58
N LYS A 86 9.18 -3.01 0.01
CA LYS A 86 9.64 -3.17 -1.37
C LYS A 86 8.49 -2.89 -2.33
N LEU A 87 8.61 -1.83 -3.13
CA LEU A 87 7.63 -1.48 -4.16
C LEU A 87 7.88 -2.22 -5.49
N GLY A 88 9.09 -2.74 -5.67
CA GLY A 88 9.52 -3.39 -6.90
C GLY A 88 9.94 -2.38 -7.96
N THR A 89 9.96 -2.81 -9.23
CA THR A 89 10.32 -1.94 -10.36
C THR A 89 9.10 -1.14 -10.81
N LEU A 90 9.21 0.19 -10.77
CA LEU A 90 8.17 1.10 -11.25
C LEU A 90 8.48 1.50 -12.69
N SER A 91 7.54 1.26 -13.60
CA SER A 91 7.59 1.71 -15.00
C SER A 91 7.10 3.16 -15.12
N PRO A 92 7.36 3.86 -16.25
CA PRO A 92 6.81 5.18 -16.47
C PRO A 92 5.28 5.21 -16.31
N GLY A 93 4.75 6.22 -15.61
CA GLY A 93 3.33 6.34 -15.32
C GLY A 93 3.02 7.04 -14.01
N GLU A 94 1.73 7.09 -13.67
CA GLU A 94 1.26 7.66 -12.42
C GLU A 94 1.02 6.58 -11.36
N TYR A 95 1.56 6.81 -10.17
CA TYR A 95 1.36 6.01 -8.98
C TYR A 95 0.97 6.93 -7.82
N TRP A 96 0.58 6.35 -6.70
CA TRP A 96 0.31 7.11 -5.50
C TRP A 96 0.54 6.27 -4.24
N ILE A 97 0.89 6.97 -3.17
CA ILE A 97 0.98 6.42 -1.82
C ILE A 97 -0.20 6.98 -1.03
N GLY A 98 -0.80 6.15 -0.18
CA GLY A 98 -1.85 6.55 0.74
C GLY A 98 -1.47 6.22 2.18
N VAL A 99 -1.83 7.11 3.11
CA VAL A 99 -1.69 6.93 4.55
C VAL A 99 -3.05 7.17 5.20
N LYS A 100 -3.48 6.24 6.06
CA LYS A 100 -4.67 6.39 6.91
C LYS A 100 -4.27 6.26 8.36
N ALA A 101 -4.71 7.16 9.23
CA ALA A 101 -4.52 7.01 10.66
C ALA A 101 -5.40 5.86 11.18
N ILE A 102 -4.79 4.97 11.97
CA ILE A 102 -5.50 4.04 12.87
C ILE A 102 -5.70 4.72 14.23
N ASN A 103 -4.72 5.51 14.65
CA ASN A 103 -4.78 6.46 15.74
C ASN A 103 -3.76 7.60 15.50
N GLU A 104 -3.89 8.72 16.21
CA GLU A 104 -3.06 9.94 16.06
C GLU A 104 -2.01 10.12 17.17
N GLY A 105 -1.79 9.09 17.99
CA GLY A 105 -0.88 9.17 19.12
C GLY A 105 -1.38 10.14 20.19
N SER A 106 -0.43 10.77 20.88
CA SER A 106 -0.71 11.79 21.89
C SER A 106 -0.86 13.19 21.30
N THR A 107 -0.33 13.41 20.11
CA THR A 107 -0.23 14.68 19.40
C THR A 107 -0.66 14.50 17.95
N SER A 108 -1.86 14.96 17.63
CA SER A 108 -2.36 14.98 16.25
C SER A 108 -1.53 15.90 15.34
N PRO A 109 -1.36 15.56 14.04
CA PRO A 109 -1.80 14.35 13.35
C PRO A 109 -0.79 13.19 13.41
N ALA A 110 -1.22 12.00 12.97
CA ALA A 110 -0.29 10.89 12.68
C ALA A 110 0.60 11.26 11.48
N SER A 111 1.84 11.63 11.75
CA SER A 111 2.72 12.32 10.79
C SER A 111 3.77 11.36 10.23
N ALA A 112 3.42 10.71 9.12
CA ALA A 112 4.30 9.74 8.49
C ALA A 112 5.34 10.42 7.62
N TYR A 113 6.62 10.26 7.95
CA TYR A 113 7.70 10.63 7.07
C TYR A 113 8.04 9.46 6.15
N ILE A 114 8.06 9.74 4.84
CA ILE A 114 8.25 8.75 3.80
C ILE A 114 9.51 9.06 3.01
N ARG A 115 10.31 8.03 2.73
CA ARG A 115 11.43 8.11 1.79
C ARG A 115 11.33 7.02 0.72
N LEU A 116 11.49 7.44 -0.53
CA LEU A 116 11.65 6.56 -1.68
C LEU A 116 13.13 6.47 -2.04
N ASN A 117 13.65 5.25 -2.12
CA ASN A 117 15.05 4.95 -2.40
C ASN A 117 15.16 3.93 -3.55
N ASP A 118 15.85 4.33 -4.63
CA ASP A 118 16.18 3.46 -5.78
C ASP A 118 17.64 2.96 -5.78
N GLY A 119 18.36 3.19 -4.68
CA GLY A 119 19.80 2.93 -4.54
C GLY A 119 20.71 4.07 -5.01
N LYS A 120 20.16 5.13 -5.62
CA LYS A 120 20.92 6.30 -6.11
C LYS A 120 20.36 7.62 -5.57
N ILE A 121 19.05 7.79 -5.65
CA ILE A 121 18.32 9.01 -5.32
C ILE A 121 17.38 8.71 -4.15
N LYS A 122 17.32 9.66 -3.22
CA LYS A 122 16.42 9.63 -2.08
C LYS A 122 15.45 10.80 -2.20
N ASN A 123 14.17 10.51 -2.43
CA ASN A 123 13.10 11.51 -2.36
C ASN A 123 12.37 11.31 -1.04
N SER A 124 12.19 12.37 -0.26
CA SER A 124 11.50 12.29 1.03
C SER A 124 10.43 13.35 1.17
N PHE A 125 9.34 13.03 1.84
CA PHE A 125 8.21 13.93 2.09
C PHE A 125 7.43 13.47 3.34
N SER A 126 6.71 14.40 3.97
CA SER A 126 5.82 14.12 5.09
C SER A 126 4.38 13.97 4.60
N MET A 127 3.62 13.09 5.23
CA MET A 127 2.20 12.90 5.01
C MET A 127 1.46 12.90 6.34
N ASP A 128 0.50 13.80 6.49
CA ASP A 128 -0.20 14.01 7.75
C ASP A 128 -1.59 13.35 7.66
N ALA A 129 -1.87 12.35 8.49
CA ALA A 129 -3.15 11.66 8.50
C ALA A 129 -3.91 11.91 9.80
N TRP A 130 -5.20 12.19 9.66
CA TRP A 130 -6.16 12.27 10.76
C TRP A 130 -7.09 11.06 10.73
N MET A 131 -7.73 10.75 11.85
CA MET A 131 -8.72 9.67 11.99
C MET A 131 -9.90 9.84 11.04
N ASP A 132 -10.23 11.08 10.68
CA ASP A 132 -11.32 11.42 9.78
C ASP A 132 -10.84 11.82 8.37
N SER A 133 -9.53 11.95 8.15
CA SER A 133 -8.94 12.41 6.89
C SER A 133 -7.65 11.68 6.53
N ALA A 134 -7.70 10.93 5.44
CA ALA A 134 -6.58 10.18 4.92
C ALA A 134 -5.70 11.03 3.98
N ALA A 135 -4.39 10.80 3.95
CA ALA A 135 -3.46 11.52 3.10
C ALA A 135 -3.03 10.71 1.88
N SER A 136 -2.86 11.36 0.73
CA SER A 136 -2.22 10.76 -0.45
C SER A 136 -1.10 11.62 -1.01
N TRP A 137 -0.14 10.96 -1.65
CA TRP A 137 0.96 11.59 -2.36
C TRP A 137 1.09 11.01 -3.75
N LYS A 138 1.07 11.88 -4.77
CA LYS A 138 1.16 11.47 -6.18
C LYS A 138 2.62 11.25 -6.58
N LEU A 139 2.89 10.18 -7.32
CA LEU A 139 4.19 9.89 -7.90
C LEU A 139 4.07 9.89 -9.43
N ILE A 140 4.93 10.66 -10.08
CA ILE A 140 5.09 10.64 -11.54
C ILE A 140 6.41 9.95 -11.84
N VAL A 141 6.35 8.76 -12.43
CA VAL A 141 7.53 7.99 -12.84
C VAL A 141 7.83 8.31 -14.30
N LYS A 142 9.06 8.74 -14.58
CA LYS A 142 9.57 9.09 -15.91
C LYS A 142 10.55 8.05 -16.46
#